data_AF-A0A2I0QM04-F1
#
_entry.id   AF-A0A2I0QM04-F1
#
_cell.length_a   1.000
_cell.length_b   1.000
_cell.length_c   1.000
_cell.angle_alpha   90.00
_cell.angle_beta   90.00
_cell.angle_gamma   90.00
#
_symmetry.space_group_name_H-M   'P 1'
#
loop_
_entity.id
_entity.type
_entity.pdbx_description
1 polymer ?
#
loop_
_entity_poly.entity_id
_entity_poly.type
_entity_poly.pdbx_seq_one_letter_code
_entity_poly.pdbx_strand_id
1 'polypeptide(L)'
;MVEPDIITTKIFRSNDDFILKRATRIAEAIAFESGTIVKPKKHLISNLPNGKQSYFFKPGKETIRANPNIHDMFPNVGSNNKSETDGYTFEIVWEYLIQISIINQLTFKKVLVLIYRVCFLLDHQEIKKGKIRYAPSKEILDYISKLDFALRDGFKDKFKKDEIGLLEFLHFIDLLGWNEDVKYHITNFKPDFDDRTKKNVGRTNTIISIISVPLMINDFLSNIIENVNYIEKINVRLILSTMQKLSKSRGICVLSHTELQKYLNPYLENGTPKQFQK
;
A
#
# COMPACT_ATOMS: atom_id res chain seq x y z
N MET A 1 -11.06 -12.14 25.58
CA MET A 1 -10.54 -12.33 24.21
C MET A 1 -9.04 -12.20 24.29
N VAL A 2 -8.29 -13.22 23.89
CA VAL A 2 -6.82 -13.14 23.84
C VAL A 2 -6.47 -12.21 22.69
N GLU A 3 -5.72 -11.15 22.96
CA GLU A 3 -5.28 -10.24 21.91
C GLU A 3 -4.44 -11.05 20.89
N PRO A 4 -4.74 -11.00 19.59
CA PRO A 4 -3.94 -11.73 18.61
C PRO A 4 -2.48 -11.28 18.73
N ASP A 5 -1.56 -12.27 18.76
CA ASP A 5 -0.12 -12.06 18.93
C ASP A 5 0.36 -10.87 18.11
N ILE A 6 1.03 -9.93 18.78
CA ILE A 6 1.47 -8.68 18.18
C ILE A 6 2.61 -8.98 17.20
N ILE A 7 2.39 -8.70 15.91
CA ILE A 7 3.51 -8.65 14.95
C ILE A 7 4.21 -7.31 15.12
N THR A 8 5.35 -7.35 15.80
CA THR A 8 6.29 -6.24 15.85
C THR A 8 7.08 -6.17 14.53
N THR A 9 7.05 -5.01 13.89
CA THR A 9 7.85 -4.72 12.69
C THR A 9 8.94 -3.70 13.04
N LYS A 10 10.17 -3.96 12.61
CA LYS A 10 11.26 -2.99 12.77
C LYS A 10 11.25 -1.97 11.65
N ILE A 11 11.61 -0.72 11.96
CA ILE A 11 11.85 0.30 10.94
C ILE A 11 12.86 -0.24 9.93
N PHE A 12 12.44 -0.25 8.67
CA PHE A 12 13.26 -0.71 7.58
C PHE A 12 14.28 0.34 7.19
N ARG A 13 15.51 -0.10 6.89
CA ARG A 13 16.55 0.72 6.27
C ARG A 13 16.84 0.11 4.90
N SER A 14 16.78 0.94 3.87
CA SER A 14 17.05 0.49 2.50
C SER A 14 18.39 -0.23 2.41
N ASN A 15 18.39 -1.34 1.69
CA ASN A 15 19.55 -2.20 1.48
C ASN A 15 19.54 -2.75 0.05
N ASP A 16 20.62 -3.40 -0.34
CA ASP A 16 20.81 -3.90 -1.71
C ASP A 16 19.79 -4.99 -2.07
N ASP A 17 19.38 -5.84 -1.11
CA ASP A 17 18.34 -6.85 -1.30
C ASP A 17 17.00 -6.22 -1.70
N PHE A 18 16.59 -5.14 -1.04
CA PHE A 18 15.36 -4.42 -1.38
C PHE A 18 15.41 -3.81 -2.77
N ILE A 19 16.53 -3.18 -3.14
CA ILE A 19 16.70 -2.62 -4.49
C ILE A 19 16.72 -3.73 -5.54
N LEU A 20 17.42 -4.84 -5.28
CA LEU A 20 17.45 -6.01 -6.14
C LEU A 20 16.05 -6.59 -6.36
N LYS A 21 15.27 -6.79 -5.29
CA LYS A 21 13.90 -7.30 -5.38
C LYS A 21 13.01 -6.41 -6.23
N ARG A 22 13.14 -5.08 -6.09
CA ARG A 22 12.42 -4.11 -6.94
C ARG A 22 12.86 -4.21 -8.39
N ALA A 23 14.16 -4.26 -8.65
CA ALA A 23 14.72 -4.37 -9.99
C ALA A 23 14.27 -5.66 -10.70
N THR A 24 14.30 -6.80 -10.02
CA THR A 24 13.82 -8.09 -10.56
C THR A 24 12.34 -8.02 -10.94
N ARG A 25 11.50 -7.41 -10.09
CA ARG A 25 10.07 -7.24 -10.37
C ARG A 25 9.84 -6.28 -11.55
N ILE A 26 10.59 -5.19 -11.66
CA ILE A 26 10.52 -4.30 -12.84
C ILE A 26 10.91 -5.07 -14.11
N ALA A 27 12.01 -5.82 -14.10
CA ALA A 27 12.44 -6.61 -15.24
C ALA A 27 11.39 -7.62 -15.69
N GLU A 28 10.71 -8.27 -14.75
CA GLU A 28 9.56 -9.11 -15.04
C GLU A 28 8.42 -8.35 -15.73
N ALA A 29 8.05 -7.17 -15.22
CA ALA A 29 6.94 -6.38 -15.76
C ALA A 29 7.22 -5.83 -17.17
N ILE A 30 8.48 -5.52 -17.47
CA ILE A 30 8.93 -5.15 -18.81
C ILE A 30 8.67 -6.30 -19.79
N ALA A 31 8.96 -7.54 -19.38
CA ALA A 31 8.77 -8.74 -20.21
C ALA A 31 7.30 -9.15 -20.41
N PHE A 32 6.35 -8.54 -19.68
CA PHE A 32 4.93 -8.78 -19.92
C PHE A 32 4.51 -8.29 -21.31
N GLU A 33 3.96 -9.21 -22.11
CA GLU A 33 3.32 -8.87 -23.38
C GLU A 33 2.18 -7.86 -23.18
N SER A 34 2.09 -6.88 -24.09
CA SER A 34 1.01 -5.90 -24.09
C SER A 34 -0.11 -6.35 -25.03
N GLY A 35 -1.37 -6.16 -24.61
CA GLY A 35 -2.53 -6.22 -25.49
C GLY A 35 -2.78 -4.88 -26.19
N THR A 36 -4.02 -4.65 -26.61
CA THR A 36 -4.50 -3.33 -27.05
C THR A 36 -5.25 -2.63 -25.92
N ILE A 37 -5.51 -1.33 -26.03
CA ILE A 37 -6.28 -0.58 -25.02
C ILE A 37 -7.69 -1.17 -24.84
N VAL A 38 -8.32 -1.61 -25.93
CA VAL A 38 -9.67 -2.21 -25.93
C VAL A 38 -9.63 -3.66 -25.42
N LYS A 39 -8.50 -4.35 -25.58
CA LYS A 39 -8.31 -5.75 -25.19
C LYS A 39 -6.96 -5.91 -24.48
N PRO A 40 -6.83 -5.41 -23.23
CA PRO A 40 -5.58 -5.50 -22.51
C PRO A 40 -5.29 -6.96 -22.14
N LYS A 41 -4.01 -7.32 -22.10
CA LYS A 41 -3.58 -8.68 -21.73
C LYS A 41 -3.53 -8.81 -20.22
N LYS A 42 -4.16 -9.86 -19.69
CA LYS A 42 -4.13 -10.23 -18.26
C LYS A 42 -2.83 -10.98 -17.94
N HIS A 43 -2.16 -10.57 -16.88
CA HIS A 43 -0.96 -11.21 -16.34
C HIS A 43 -1.20 -11.60 -14.87
N LEU A 44 -1.38 -12.90 -14.62
CA LEU A 44 -1.61 -13.44 -13.29
C LEU A 44 -0.35 -13.29 -12.42
N ILE A 45 -0.50 -12.71 -11.23
CA ILE A 45 0.58 -12.51 -10.26
C ILE A 45 0.53 -13.56 -9.15
N SER A 46 -0.62 -13.70 -8.47
CA SER A 46 -0.85 -14.72 -7.46
C SER A 46 -2.29 -15.23 -7.49
N ASN A 47 -2.47 -16.51 -7.18
CA ASN A 47 -3.78 -17.06 -6.81
C ASN A 47 -3.99 -16.81 -5.32
N LEU A 48 -5.19 -16.35 -4.96
CA LEU A 48 -5.61 -16.04 -3.61
C LEU A 48 -6.67 -17.06 -3.14
N PRO A 49 -6.97 -17.15 -1.84
CA PRO A 49 -8.09 -17.95 -1.35
C PRO A 49 -9.42 -17.61 -2.05
N ASN A 50 -10.39 -18.52 -1.94
CA ASN A 50 -11.74 -18.35 -2.48
C ASN A 50 -11.82 -18.12 -4.00
N GLY A 51 -10.82 -18.59 -4.75
CA GLY A 51 -10.77 -18.46 -6.21
C GLY A 51 -10.45 -17.04 -6.70
N LYS A 52 -10.06 -16.13 -5.81
CA LYS A 52 -9.61 -14.78 -6.18
C LYS A 52 -8.19 -14.82 -6.74
N GLN A 53 -7.85 -13.77 -7.48
CA GLN A 53 -6.55 -13.62 -8.14
C GLN A 53 -6.08 -12.17 -8.03
N SER A 54 -4.78 -11.98 -7.86
CA SER A 54 -4.13 -10.70 -8.09
C SER A 54 -3.42 -10.73 -9.45
N TYR A 55 -3.62 -9.69 -10.25
CA TYR A 55 -3.14 -9.66 -11.63
C TYR A 55 -2.99 -8.23 -12.16
N PHE A 56 -2.21 -8.08 -13.23
CA PHE A 56 -2.18 -6.85 -14.03
C PHE A 56 -2.96 -7.00 -15.32
N PHE A 57 -3.53 -5.90 -15.81
CA PHE A 57 -3.85 -5.71 -17.22
C PHE A 57 -2.78 -4.81 -17.87
N LYS A 58 -2.35 -5.14 -19.08
CA LYS A 58 -1.39 -4.33 -19.87
C LYS A 58 -1.88 -4.16 -21.31
N PRO A 59 -1.97 -2.94 -21.86
CA PRO A 59 -1.51 -1.66 -21.29
C PRO A 59 -2.42 -1.14 -20.16
N GLY A 60 -1.87 -0.28 -19.29
CA GLY A 60 -2.62 0.48 -18.29
C GLY A 60 -3.28 1.76 -18.82
N LYS A 61 -3.92 2.54 -17.94
CA LYS A 61 -4.69 3.74 -18.32
C LYS A 61 -3.80 4.93 -18.74
N GLU A 62 -2.52 4.93 -18.38
CA GLU A 62 -1.60 6.04 -18.68
C GLU A 62 -0.91 5.91 -20.05
N THR A 63 -1.13 4.81 -20.78
CA THR A 63 -0.56 4.61 -22.12
C THR A 63 -1.22 5.49 -23.21
N ILE A 64 -2.31 6.17 -22.88
CA ILE A 64 -3.07 7.05 -23.78
C ILE A 64 -2.92 8.54 -23.47
N ARG A 65 -2.09 8.90 -22.48
CA ARG A 65 -1.86 10.31 -22.10
C ARG A 65 -0.93 10.99 -23.10
N ALA A 66 -0.90 12.33 -23.06
CA ALA A 66 -0.04 13.16 -23.91
C ALA A 66 1.45 12.75 -23.84
N ASN A 67 1.91 12.31 -22.67
CA ASN A 67 3.20 11.65 -22.47
C ASN A 67 2.96 10.20 -22.03
N PRO A 68 2.85 9.24 -22.97
CA PRO A 68 2.46 7.88 -22.66
C PRO A 68 3.59 7.11 -21.98
N ASN A 69 3.26 6.37 -20.92
CA ASN A 69 4.19 5.42 -20.33
C ASN A 69 3.85 4.01 -20.83
N ILE A 70 4.62 3.49 -21.79
CA ILE A 70 4.39 2.18 -22.42
C ILE A 70 4.45 1.00 -21.44
N HIS A 71 5.00 1.20 -20.24
CA HIS A 71 5.11 0.17 -19.22
C HIS A 71 4.01 0.27 -18.16
N ASP A 72 3.13 1.27 -18.21
CA ASP A 72 2.01 1.37 -17.28
C ASP A 72 1.14 0.10 -17.36
N MET A 73 0.76 -0.38 -16.18
CA MET A 73 -0.09 -1.54 -15.99
C MET A 73 -1.25 -1.16 -15.09
N PHE A 74 -2.33 -1.91 -15.20
CA PHE A 74 -3.50 -1.69 -14.38
C PHE A 74 -3.59 -2.79 -13.30
N PRO A 75 -3.33 -2.47 -12.01
CA PRO A 75 -3.34 -3.44 -10.90
C PRO A 75 -4.78 -3.85 -10.55
N ASN A 76 -5.01 -5.15 -10.35
CA ASN A 76 -6.35 -5.67 -10.09
C ASN A 76 -6.34 -6.85 -9.12
N VAL A 77 -7.41 -6.93 -8.33
CA VAL A 77 -7.80 -8.14 -7.59
C VAL A 77 -9.25 -8.46 -7.93
N GLY A 78 -9.56 -9.74 -8.09
CA GLY A 78 -10.92 -10.20 -8.35
C GLY A 78 -11.02 -11.68 -8.67
N SER A 79 -12.20 -12.11 -9.08
CA SER A 79 -12.54 -13.50 -9.34
C SER A 79 -13.28 -13.64 -10.67
N ASN A 80 -13.26 -14.83 -11.28
CA ASN A 80 -14.05 -15.15 -12.48
C ASN A 80 -13.90 -14.13 -13.64
N ASN A 81 -12.69 -13.62 -13.85
CA ASN A 81 -12.38 -12.57 -14.83
C ASN A 81 -13.09 -11.22 -14.62
N LYS A 82 -13.77 -11.02 -13.49
CA LYS A 82 -14.29 -9.73 -13.05
C LYS A 82 -13.31 -9.12 -12.04
N SER A 83 -12.91 -7.88 -12.29
CA SER A 83 -12.13 -7.13 -11.30
C SER A 83 -13.06 -6.58 -10.21
N GLU A 84 -12.69 -6.77 -8.96
CA GLU A 84 -13.35 -6.19 -7.78
C GLU A 84 -12.72 -4.84 -7.41
N THR A 85 -11.58 -4.50 -8.02
CA THR A 85 -10.83 -3.27 -7.75
C THR A 85 -10.72 -2.32 -8.95
N ASP A 86 -11.50 -2.52 -10.02
CA ASP A 86 -11.44 -1.72 -11.28
C ASP A 86 -11.71 -0.22 -11.05
N GLY A 87 -12.43 0.11 -9.97
CA GLY A 87 -12.72 1.48 -9.56
C GLY A 87 -11.77 2.06 -8.51
N TYR A 88 -10.85 1.28 -7.93
CA TYR A 88 -10.10 1.72 -6.75
C TYR A 88 -9.13 2.87 -7.11
N THR A 89 -9.38 4.03 -6.50
CA THR A 89 -8.52 5.21 -6.56
C THR A 89 -7.80 5.41 -5.20
N PHE A 90 -6.82 6.32 -5.14
CA PHE A 90 -6.23 6.71 -3.86
C PHE A 90 -7.28 7.23 -2.86
N GLU A 91 -8.28 7.97 -3.35
CA GLU A 91 -9.38 8.45 -2.53
C GLU A 91 -10.16 7.29 -1.90
N ILE A 92 -10.51 6.25 -2.67
CA ILE A 92 -11.21 5.07 -2.16
C ILE A 92 -10.34 4.32 -1.14
N VAL A 93 -9.05 4.16 -1.41
CA VAL A 93 -8.11 3.51 -0.48
C VAL A 93 -8.02 4.30 0.83
N TRP A 94 -7.88 5.63 0.77
CA TRP A 94 -7.83 6.47 1.97
C TRP A 94 -9.15 6.48 2.72
N GLU A 95 -10.28 6.61 2.03
CA GLU A 95 -11.61 6.56 2.63
C GLU A 95 -11.81 5.24 3.39
N TYR A 96 -11.46 4.12 2.78
CA TYR A 96 -11.57 2.80 3.40
C TYR A 96 -10.72 2.73 4.69
N LEU A 97 -9.46 3.17 4.65
CA LEU A 97 -8.59 3.18 5.83
C LEU A 97 -9.07 4.12 6.94
N ILE A 98 -9.61 5.29 6.58
CA ILE A 98 -10.17 6.25 7.55
C ILE A 98 -11.43 5.68 8.20
N GLN A 99 -12.30 4.99 7.45
CA GLN A 99 -13.48 4.36 8.04
C GLN A 99 -13.09 3.22 9.00
N ILE A 100 -12.06 2.43 8.66
CA ILE A 100 -11.50 1.45 9.60
C ILE A 100 -10.96 2.14 10.85
N SER A 101 -10.32 3.32 10.75
CA SER A 101 -9.85 4.07 11.92
C SER A 101 -11.00 4.53 12.82
N ILE A 102 -12.11 4.99 12.24
CA ILE A 102 -13.32 5.36 12.99
C ILE A 102 -13.92 4.14 13.72
N ILE A 103 -13.95 2.97 13.07
CA ILE A 103 -14.53 1.73 13.62
C ILE A 103 -13.64 1.13 14.72
N ASN A 104 -12.34 1.01 14.45
CA ASN A 104 -11.39 0.31 15.30
C ASN A 104 -9.96 0.83 15.08
N GLN A 105 -9.53 1.74 15.95
CA GLN A 105 -8.18 2.32 15.97
C GLN A 105 -7.07 1.28 16.08
N LEU A 106 -7.31 0.19 16.81
CA LEU A 106 -6.34 -0.89 16.97
C LEU A 106 -6.12 -1.62 15.65
N THR A 107 -7.20 -2.06 15.00
CA THR A 107 -7.13 -2.71 13.69
C THR A 107 -6.51 -1.77 12.66
N PHE A 108 -6.90 -0.50 12.65
CA PHE A 108 -6.32 0.51 11.76
C PHE A 108 -4.80 0.54 11.84
N LYS A 109 -4.21 0.67 13.04
CA LYS A 109 -2.75 0.66 13.22
C LYS A 109 -2.12 -0.65 12.76
N LYS A 110 -2.73 -1.79 13.08
CA LYS A 110 -2.25 -3.13 12.68
C LYS A 110 -2.24 -3.29 11.15
N VAL A 111 -3.29 -2.81 10.46
CA VAL A 111 -3.38 -2.78 8.99
C VAL A 111 -2.31 -1.88 8.39
N LEU A 112 -2.11 -0.67 8.93
CA LEU A 112 -1.08 0.23 8.44
C LEU A 112 0.33 -0.35 8.56
N VAL A 113 0.61 -1.15 9.60
CA VAL A 113 1.88 -1.88 9.70
C VAL A 113 1.99 -2.99 8.67
N LEU A 114 0.92 -3.73 8.35
CA LEU A 114 0.95 -4.70 7.25
C LEU A 114 1.22 -4.01 5.90
N ILE A 115 0.62 -2.84 5.65
CA ILE A 115 0.91 -2.02 4.47
C ILE A 115 2.38 -1.56 4.46
N TYR A 116 2.93 -1.19 5.62
CA TYR A 116 4.35 -0.84 5.75
C TYR A 116 5.26 -2.02 5.38
N ARG A 117 4.92 -3.24 5.81
CA ARG A 117 5.67 -4.44 5.44
C ARG A 117 5.61 -4.72 3.93
N VAL A 118 4.45 -4.52 3.31
CA VAL A 118 4.28 -4.58 1.84
C VAL A 118 5.15 -3.53 1.14
N CYS A 119 5.21 -2.30 1.67
CA CYS A 119 6.04 -1.21 1.13
C CYS A 119 7.51 -1.62 0.98
N PHE A 120 8.05 -2.32 1.97
CA PHE A 120 9.46 -2.69 2.03
C PHE A 120 9.75 -4.14 1.64
N LEU A 121 8.78 -4.81 1.02
CA LEU A 121 8.91 -6.19 0.52
C LEU A 121 9.34 -7.20 1.61
N LEU A 122 8.91 -6.99 2.85
CA LEU A 122 9.35 -7.78 4.01
C LEU A 122 8.76 -9.19 4.03
N ASP A 123 7.61 -9.35 3.37
CA ASP A 123 6.85 -10.60 3.28
C ASP A 123 6.84 -11.15 1.84
N HIS A 124 7.85 -10.77 1.05
CA HIS A 124 7.98 -11.21 -0.33
C HIS A 124 8.98 -12.34 -0.47
N GLN A 125 8.61 -13.35 -1.24
CA GLN A 125 9.44 -14.53 -1.50
C GLN A 125 9.62 -14.72 -3.00
N GLU A 126 10.77 -15.28 -3.37
CA GLU A 126 11.01 -15.76 -4.73
C GLU A 126 10.37 -17.15 -4.88
N ILE A 127 9.21 -17.21 -5.54
CA ILE A 127 8.45 -18.47 -5.71
C ILE A 127 8.98 -19.32 -6.86
N LYS A 128 9.67 -18.68 -7.80
CA LYS A 128 10.39 -19.26 -8.94
C LYS A 128 11.50 -18.28 -9.33
N LYS A 129 12.54 -18.74 -10.03
CA LYS A 129 13.63 -17.89 -10.50
C LYS A 129 13.12 -16.61 -11.19
N GLY A 130 13.45 -15.44 -10.63
CA GLY A 130 13.05 -14.12 -11.10
C GLY A 130 11.60 -13.74 -10.80
N LYS A 131 10.85 -14.51 -10.00
CA LYS A 131 9.42 -14.30 -9.69
C LYS A 131 9.23 -14.05 -8.20
N ILE A 132 9.32 -12.78 -7.81
CA ILE A 132 9.13 -12.33 -6.43
C ILE A 132 7.67 -11.95 -6.22
N ARG A 133 7.03 -12.50 -5.19
CA ARG A 133 5.61 -12.30 -4.88
C ARG A 133 5.41 -11.97 -3.42
N TYR A 134 4.37 -11.19 -3.12
CA TYR A 134 3.85 -11.10 -1.77
C TYR A 134 3.36 -12.50 -1.38
N ALA A 135 4.07 -13.12 -0.45
CA ALA A 135 3.91 -14.50 -0.02
C ALA A 135 4.18 -14.52 1.49
N PRO A 136 3.29 -13.93 2.29
CA PRO A 136 3.43 -13.85 3.74
C PRO A 136 3.58 -15.25 4.36
N SER A 137 4.34 -15.34 5.45
CA SER A 137 4.48 -16.59 6.20
C SER A 137 3.15 -17.00 6.83
N LYS A 138 3.05 -18.25 7.29
CA LYS A 138 1.85 -18.74 7.98
C LYS A 138 1.47 -17.86 9.18
N GLU A 139 2.44 -17.40 9.95
CA GLU A 139 2.22 -16.50 11.10
C GLU A 139 1.56 -15.19 10.67
N ILE A 140 2.05 -14.56 9.59
CA ILE A 140 1.49 -13.33 9.06
C ILE A 140 0.08 -13.57 8.49
N LEU A 141 -0.14 -14.69 7.80
CA LEU A 141 -1.45 -15.08 7.28
C LEU A 141 -2.46 -15.31 8.42
N ASP A 142 -2.05 -16.03 9.47
CA ASP A 142 -2.87 -16.27 10.66
C ASP A 142 -3.22 -14.94 11.35
N TYR A 143 -2.28 -14.00 11.42
CA TYR A 143 -2.53 -12.66 11.94
C TYR A 143 -3.52 -11.87 11.08
N ILE A 144 -3.33 -11.84 9.75
CA ILE A 144 -4.25 -11.19 8.81
C ILE A 144 -5.67 -11.74 8.98
N SER A 145 -5.83 -13.06 9.12
CA SER A 145 -7.13 -13.71 9.25
C SER A 145 -7.89 -13.37 10.53
N LYS A 146 -7.19 -12.92 11.58
CA LYS A 146 -7.75 -12.55 12.89
C LYS A 146 -8.13 -11.07 12.97
N LEU A 147 -7.73 -10.25 12.00
CA LEU A 147 -8.05 -8.82 12.00
C LEU A 147 -9.46 -8.58 11.44
N ASP A 148 -10.26 -7.83 12.18
CA ASP A 148 -11.58 -7.38 11.75
C ASP A 148 -11.47 -6.23 10.74
N PHE A 149 -11.16 -6.60 9.49
CA PHE A 149 -11.04 -5.70 8.35
C PHE A 149 -12.33 -5.73 7.52
N ALA A 150 -13.45 -5.45 8.17
CA ALA A 150 -14.72 -5.25 7.51
C ALA A 150 -15.30 -3.91 7.92
N LEU A 151 -15.88 -3.20 6.95
CA LEU A 151 -16.66 -2.01 7.26
C LEU A 151 -17.96 -2.41 7.99
N ARG A 152 -18.54 -1.47 8.75
CA ARG A 152 -19.90 -1.63 9.31
C ARG A 152 -20.93 -1.32 8.23
N ASP A 153 -22.15 -1.84 8.36
CA ASP A 153 -23.19 -1.71 7.31
C ASP A 153 -23.43 -0.25 6.87
N GLY A 154 -23.41 0.71 7.79
CA GLY A 154 -23.53 2.15 7.48
C GLY A 154 -22.36 2.76 6.69
N PHE A 155 -21.24 2.06 6.53
CA PHE A 155 -20.11 2.43 5.68
C PHE A 155 -20.05 1.61 4.38
N LYS A 156 -20.68 0.43 4.32
CA LYS A 156 -20.65 -0.48 3.15
C LYS A 156 -21.45 0.03 1.96
N ASP A 157 -22.51 0.81 2.18
CA ASP A 157 -23.44 1.26 1.13
C ASP A 157 -22.75 2.00 -0.02
N LYS A 158 -21.59 2.63 0.25
CA LYS A 158 -20.80 3.35 -0.75
C LYS A 158 -19.85 2.43 -1.57
N PHE A 159 -19.46 1.27 -1.05
CA PHE A 159 -18.49 0.36 -1.70
C PHE A 159 -19.13 -0.71 -2.60
N LYS A 160 -20.47 -0.78 -2.67
CA LYS A 160 -21.24 -1.76 -3.48
C LYS A 160 -20.77 -3.22 -3.33
N LYS A 161 -21.47 -4.01 -2.50
CA LYS A 161 -21.56 -5.50 -2.39
C LYS A 161 -20.29 -6.38 -2.36
N ASP A 162 -19.19 -6.05 -3.03
CA ASP A 162 -18.02 -6.93 -3.18
C ASP A 162 -16.80 -6.34 -2.45
N GLU A 163 -16.92 -6.17 -1.12
CA GLU A 163 -15.78 -5.79 -0.27
C GLU A 163 -14.68 -6.86 -0.37
N ILE A 164 -13.44 -6.42 -0.61
CA ILE A 164 -12.30 -7.33 -0.61
C ILE A 164 -11.77 -7.51 0.81
N GLY A 165 -11.29 -8.71 1.14
CA GLY A 165 -10.68 -8.97 2.44
C GLY A 165 -9.31 -8.29 2.57
N LEU A 166 -8.74 -8.32 3.78
CA LEU A 166 -7.45 -7.68 4.06
C LEU A 166 -6.32 -8.26 3.23
N LEU A 167 -6.32 -9.58 3.01
CA LEU A 167 -5.29 -10.23 2.19
C LEU A 167 -5.35 -9.73 0.74
N GLU A 168 -6.55 -9.70 0.16
CA GLU A 168 -6.81 -9.15 -1.18
C GLU A 168 -6.39 -7.68 -1.26
N PHE A 169 -6.73 -6.88 -0.25
CA PHE A 169 -6.35 -5.47 -0.16
C PHE A 169 -4.82 -5.31 -0.13
N LEU A 170 -4.10 -6.07 0.69
CA LEU A 170 -2.63 -6.02 0.74
C LEU A 170 -1.98 -6.44 -0.59
N HIS A 171 -2.55 -7.43 -1.28
CA HIS A 171 -2.13 -7.77 -2.65
C HIS A 171 -2.37 -6.62 -3.62
N PHE A 172 -3.52 -5.94 -3.55
CA PHE A 172 -3.80 -4.78 -4.39
C PHE A 172 -2.78 -3.64 -4.14
N ILE A 173 -2.47 -3.34 -2.87
CA ILE A 173 -1.45 -2.35 -2.51
C ILE A 173 -0.06 -2.75 -3.03
N ASP A 174 0.31 -4.04 -2.97
CA ASP A 174 1.57 -4.54 -3.54
C ASP A 174 1.65 -4.28 -5.06
N LEU A 175 0.57 -4.58 -5.79
CA LEU A 175 0.49 -4.34 -7.23
C LEU A 175 0.55 -2.85 -7.57
N LEU A 176 -0.11 -1.99 -6.78
CA LEU A 176 -0.01 -0.54 -6.92
C LEU A 176 1.44 -0.07 -6.79
N GLY A 177 2.13 -0.48 -5.72
CA GLY A 177 3.53 -0.13 -5.52
C GLY A 177 4.44 -0.63 -6.64
N TRP A 178 4.17 -1.83 -7.16
CA TRP A 178 4.92 -2.37 -8.30
C TRP A 178 4.67 -1.56 -9.58
N ASN A 179 3.42 -1.19 -9.88
CA ASN A 179 3.14 -0.35 -11.05
C ASN A 179 3.86 1.00 -10.97
N GLU A 180 3.88 1.62 -9.79
CA GLU A 180 4.59 2.89 -9.59
C GLU A 180 6.11 2.73 -9.75
N ASP A 181 6.68 1.61 -9.29
CA ASP A 181 8.08 1.30 -9.58
C ASP A 181 8.37 1.22 -11.08
N VAL A 182 7.49 0.54 -11.83
CA VAL A 182 7.60 0.43 -13.29
C VAL A 182 7.50 1.79 -13.98
N LYS A 183 6.64 2.69 -13.47
CA LYS A 183 6.48 4.02 -14.08
C LYS A 183 7.73 4.88 -13.97
N TYR A 184 8.42 4.81 -12.83
CA TYR A 184 9.48 5.76 -12.51
C TYR A 184 10.89 5.16 -12.67
N HIS A 185 11.10 3.92 -12.28
CA HIS A 185 12.44 3.31 -12.17
C HIS A 185 12.80 2.46 -13.40
N ILE A 186 12.39 2.90 -14.59
CA ILE A 186 12.81 2.34 -15.88
C ILE A 186 13.56 3.40 -16.68
N THR A 187 14.73 3.01 -17.19
CA THR A 187 15.51 3.77 -18.16
C THR A 187 16.00 2.79 -19.24
N ASN A 188 15.79 3.12 -20.52
CA ASN A 188 16.19 2.27 -21.66
C ASN A 188 15.75 0.79 -21.52
N PHE A 189 14.49 0.56 -21.14
CA PHE A 189 13.90 -0.78 -20.95
C PHE A 189 14.63 -1.64 -19.90
N LYS A 190 15.28 -1.01 -18.92
CA LYS A 190 15.95 -1.68 -17.80
C LYS A 190 15.59 -1.00 -16.48
N PRO A 191 15.57 -1.75 -15.36
CA PRO A 191 15.46 -1.16 -14.03
C PRO A 191 16.62 -0.18 -13.78
N ASP A 192 16.31 0.99 -13.23
CA ASP A 192 17.29 2.03 -12.92
C ASP A 192 16.90 2.71 -11.60
N PHE A 193 17.78 2.57 -10.60
CA PHE A 193 17.66 3.18 -9.28
C PHE A 193 18.79 4.18 -8.99
N ASP A 194 19.69 4.40 -9.95
CA ASP A 194 20.85 5.27 -9.79
C ASP A 194 20.52 6.74 -10.09
N ASP A 195 19.44 6.98 -10.84
CA ASP A 195 18.93 8.32 -11.12
C ASP A 195 18.46 9.02 -9.84
N ARG A 196 19.30 9.96 -9.38
CA ARG A 196 19.08 10.72 -8.16
C ARG A 196 17.86 11.62 -8.22
N THR A 197 17.36 11.97 -9.41
CA THR A 197 16.13 12.76 -9.57
C THR A 197 14.87 11.98 -9.20
N LYS A 198 14.97 10.64 -9.17
CA LYS A 198 13.87 9.71 -8.89
C LYS A 198 13.86 9.15 -7.47
N LYS A 199 14.59 9.77 -6.53
CA LYS A 199 14.68 9.29 -5.14
C LYS A 199 13.36 9.30 -4.36
N ASN A 200 12.41 10.16 -4.75
CA ASN A 200 11.14 10.36 -4.04
C ASN A 200 9.92 9.91 -4.87
N VAL A 201 10.06 8.85 -5.67
CA VAL A 201 8.99 8.30 -6.52
C VAL A 201 8.97 6.77 -6.49
N GLY A 202 7.91 6.17 -7.02
CA GLY A 202 7.71 4.72 -7.04
C GLY A 202 7.08 4.16 -5.76
N ARG A 203 7.27 2.85 -5.53
CA ARG A 203 6.63 2.08 -4.45
C ARG A 203 6.65 2.79 -3.11
N THR A 204 7.84 3.15 -2.63
CA THR A 204 8.02 3.67 -1.26
C THR A 204 7.22 4.95 -1.07
N ASN A 205 7.35 5.87 -2.00
CA ASN A 205 6.66 7.15 -1.93
C ASN A 205 5.14 6.98 -2.00
N THR A 206 4.66 6.11 -2.89
CA THR A 206 3.22 5.84 -3.04
C THR A 206 2.62 5.13 -1.83
N ILE A 207 3.22 4.04 -1.36
CA ILE A 207 2.65 3.24 -0.27
C ILE A 207 2.78 3.97 1.06
N ILE A 208 3.89 4.67 1.33
CA ILE A 208 3.96 5.50 2.55
C ILE A 208 2.94 6.66 2.50
N SER A 209 2.57 7.16 1.31
CA SER A 209 1.45 8.11 1.18
C SER A 209 0.09 7.49 1.52
N ILE A 210 -0.13 6.22 1.15
CA ILE A 210 -1.31 5.46 1.55
C ILE A 210 -1.40 5.32 3.08
N ILE A 211 -0.26 5.22 3.77
CA ILE A 211 -0.21 5.15 5.25
C ILE A 211 -0.38 6.54 5.89
N SER A 212 0.34 7.53 5.39
CA SER A 212 0.50 8.83 6.04
C SER A 212 -0.77 9.67 6.04
N VAL A 213 -1.52 9.66 4.95
CA VAL A 213 -2.71 10.49 4.80
C VAL A 213 -3.81 10.09 5.80
N PRO A 214 -4.19 8.80 5.92
CA PRO A 214 -5.12 8.37 6.95
C PRO A 214 -4.63 8.67 8.37
N LEU A 215 -3.33 8.55 8.68
CA LEU A 215 -2.79 8.87 10.00
C LEU A 215 -3.02 10.34 10.37
N MET A 216 -2.66 11.28 9.48
CA MET A 216 -2.83 12.71 9.76
C MET A 216 -4.30 13.12 9.85
N ILE A 217 -5.18 12.51 9.02
CA ILE A 217 -6.62 12.75 9.11
C ILE A 217 -7.17 12.19 10.43
N ASN A 218 -6.68 11.03 10.87
CA ASN A 218 -7.11 10.39 12.10
C ASN A 218 -6.81 11.24 13.34
N ASP A 219 -5.72 12.01 13.36
CA ASP A 219 -5.45 12.96 14.44
C ASP A 219 -6.54 14.04 14.55
N PHE A 220 -6.98 14.55 13.40
CA PHE A 220 -8.07 15.52 13.35
C PHE A 220 -9.39 14.90 13.81
N LEU A 221 -9.71 13.69 13.34
CA LEU A 221 -10.92 12.97 13.77
C LEU A 221 -10.92 12.68 15.27
N SER A 222 -9.78 12.25 15.82
CA SER A 222 -9.63 11.99 17.26
C SER A 222 -9.83 13.29 18.06
N ASN A 223 -9.26 14.40 17.59
CA ASN A 223 -9.46 15.69 18.23
C ASN A 223 -10.93 16.14 18.21
N ILE A 224 -11.68 15.91 17.12
CA ILE A 224 -13.12 16.18 17.07
C ILE A 224 -13.86 15.34 18.11
N ILE A 225 -13.60 14.02 18.13
CA ILE A 225 -14.31 13.08 19.01
C ILE A 225 -14.08 13.46 20.49
N GLU A 226 -12.84 13.77 20.86
CA GLU A 226 -12.47 14.17 22.23
C GLU A 226 -13.09 15.51 22.66
N ASN A 227 -13.36 16.40 21.70
CA ASN A 227 -13.80 17.78 21.96
C ASN A 227 -15.21 18.07 21.41
N VAL A 228 -16.02 17.03 21.16
CA VAL A 228 -17.35 17.16 20.53
C VAL A 228 -18.29 18.11 21.28
N ASN A 229 -18.14 18.20 22.61
CA ASN A 229 -18.92 19.08 23.49
C ASN A 229 -18.27 20.47 23.73
N TYR A 230 -17.09 20.72 23.17
CA TYR A 230 -16.27 21.92 23.38
C TYR A 230 -15.73 22.42 22.04
N ILE A 231 -16.61 23.03 21.24
CA ILE A 231 -16.33 23.44 19.86
C ILE A 231 -15.09 24.34 19.77
N GLU A 232 -14.86 25.18 20.78
CA GLU A 232 -13.70 26.08 20.88
C GLU A 232 -12.35 25.34 21.00
N LYS A 233 -12.36 24.05 21.38
CA LYS A 233 -11.17 23.20 21.48
C LYS A 233 -10.90 22.37 20.22
N ILE A 234 -11.79 22.42 19.22
CA ILE A 234 -11.58 21.74 17.94
C ILE A 234 -10.42 22.43 17.20
N ASN A 235 -9.35 21.68 17.00
CA ASN A 235 -8.13 22.17 16.37
C ASN A 235 -8.17 21.99 14.85
N VAL A 236 -8.83 22.93 14.18
CA VAL A 236 -8.92 22.98 12.71
C VAL A 236 -7.56 23.08 12.00
N ARG A 237 -6.47 23.45 12.71
CA ARG A 237 -5.13 23.50 12.10
C ARG A 237 -4.64 22.10 11.71
N LEU A 238 -5.12 21.03 12.34
CA LEU A 238 -4.73 19.65 12.01
C LEU A 238 -5.12 19.31 10.56
N ILE A 239 -6.37 19.56 10.17
CA ILE A 239 -6.82 19.29 8.80
C ILE A 239 -6.20 20.26 7.79
N LEU A 240 -6.07 21.56 8.14
CA LEU A 240 -5.43 22.54 7.27
C LEU A 240 -3.97 22.18 6.98
N SER A 241 -3.23 21.68 7.97
CA SER A 241 -1.84 21.25 7.79
C SER A 241 -1.74 20.05 6.83
N THR A 242 -2.70 19.11 6.92
CA THR A 242 -2.79 17.95 6.02
C THR A 242 -3.09 18.38 4.60
N MET A 243 -4.07 19.27 4.41
CA MET A 243 -4.43 19.84 3.10
C MET A 243 -3.27 20.61 2.48
N GLN A 244 -2.55 21.43 3.25
CA GLN A 244 -1.39 22.16 2.77
C GLN A 244 -0.25 21.22 2.35
N LYS A 245 0.00 20.15 3.12
CA LYS A 245 1.01 19.13 2.75
C LYS A 245 0.63 18.48 1.41
N LEU A 246 -0.61 17.99 1.27
CA LEU A 246 -1.10 17.36 0.05
C LEU A 246 -1.09 18.29 -1.17
N SER A 247 -1.44 19.56 -0.97
CA SER A 247 -1.41 20.57 -2.04
C SER A 247 0.02 20.81 -2.55
N LYS A 248 1.00 20.97 -1.66
CA LYS A 248 2.40 21.24 -2.02
C LYS A 248 3.06 20.06 -2.72
N SER A 249 2.63 18.85 -2.40
CA SER A 249 3.23 17.61 -2.88
C SER A 249 2.48 16.95 -4.04
N ARG A 250 1.45 17.63 -4.57
CA ARG A 250 0.60 17.10 -5.65
C ARG A 250 -0.04 15.76 -5.28
N GLY A 251 -0.51 15.62 -4.04
CA GLY A 251 -1.24 14.45 -3.55
C GLY A 251 -0.38 13.37 -2.89
N ILE A 252 0.92 13.59 -2.72
CA ILE A 252 1.86 12.63 -2.11
C ILE A 252 2.19 13.07 -0.68
N CYS A 253 2.07 12.26 0.35
CA CYS A 253 2.51 12.68 1.68
C CYS A 253 3.31 11.59 2.37
N VAL A 254 4.60 11.82 2.59
CA VAL A 254 5.48 10.83 3.19
C VAL A 254 5.90 11.32 4.58
N LEU A 255 5.32 10.73 5.63
CA LEU A 255 5.80 10.92 6.98
C LEU A 255 7.20 10.31 7.13
N SER A 256 8.04 10.94 7.95
CA SER A 256 9.35 10.41 8.30
C SER A 256 9.22 9.10 9.08
N HIS A 257 10.29 8.30 9.12
CA HIS A 257 10.33 7.09 9.95
C HIS A 257 10.03 7.37 11.42
N THR A 258 10.50 8.50 11.96
CA THR A 258 10.23 8.93 13.33
C THR A 258 8.75 9.21 13.56
N GLU A 259 8.09 9.91 12.63
CA GLU A 259 6.66 10.18 12.69
C GLU A 259 5.85 8.88 12.56
N LEU A 260 6.17 8.03 11.59
CA LEU A 260 5.52 6.73 11.41
C LEU A 260 5.63 5.87 12.67
N GLN A 261 6.81 5.82 13.28
CA GLN A 261 7.02 5.10 14.54
C GLN A 261 6.13 5.66 15.65
N LYS A 262 6.08 6.98 15.81
CA LYS A 262 5.23 7.63 16.82
C LYS A 262 3.76 7.21 16.68
N TYR A 263 3.23 7.19 15.45
CA TYR A 263 1.84 6.81 15.20
C TYR A 263 1.58 5.30 15.39
N LEU A 264 2.52 4.47 14.93
CA LEU A 264 2.33 3.02 14.80
C LEU A 264 2.91 2.21 15.97
N ASN A 265 3.50 2.84 16.98
CA ASN A 265 3.89 2.19 18.23
C ASN A 265 2.68 1.50 18.90
N PRO A 266 2.80 0.26 19.43
CA PRO A 266 4.00 -0.58 19.52
C PRO A 266 4.30 -1.48 18.31
N TYR A 267 3.51 -1.39 17.24
CA TYR A 267 3.61 -2.30 16.08
C TYR A 267 4.79 -1.98 15.15
N LEU A 268 5.31 -0.74 15.18
CA LEU A 268 6.51 -0.31 14.46
C LEU A 268 7.58 0.17 15.44
N GLU A 269 8.68 -0.57 15.54
CA GLU A 269 9.75 -0.34 16.51
C GLU A 269 11.06 0.12 15.86
N ASN A 270 11.86 0.86 16.62
CA ASN A 270 13.25 1.10 16.25
C ASN A 270 14.02 -0.22 16.31
N GLY A 271 14.66 -0.61 15.20
CA GLY A 271 15.66 -1.66 15.27
C GLY A 271 16.81 -1.19 16.15
N THR A 272 17.00 -1.82 17.32
CA THR A 272 18.22 -1.66 18.11
C THR A 272 19.40 -2.00 17.19
N PRO A 273 20.42 -1.12 17.06
CA PRO A 273 21.68 -1.53 16.45
C PRO A 273 22.15 -2.73 17.25
N LYS A 274 22.37 -3.88 16.58
CA LYS A 274 23.14 -4.95 17.21
C LYS A 274 24.47 -4.30 17.59
N GLN A 275 24.72 -4.11 18.89
CA GLN A 275 26.05 -3.83 19.37
C GLN A 275 26.89 -5.01 18.87
N PHE A 276 27.83 -4.72 17.97
CA PHE A 276 28.87 -5.67 17.66
C PHE A 276 29.55 -6.00 18.99
N GLN A 277 29.33 -7.21 19.49
CA GLN A 277 30.21 -7.77 20.51
C GLN A 277 31.58 -7.86 19.83
N LYS A 278 32.51 -7.05 20.34
CA LYS A 278 33.92 -7.09 19.98
C LYS A 278 34.52 -8.44 20.34
#